data_AF-A0AAV9J711-F1
#
_entry.id   AF-A0AAV9J711-F1
#
_cell.length_a   1.000
_cell.length_b   1.000
_cell.length_c   1.000
_cell.angle_alpha   90.00
_cell.angle_beta   90.00
_cell.angle_gamma   90.00
#
_symmetry.space_group_name_H-M   'P 1'
#
loop_
_entity.id
_entity.type
_entity.pdbx_description
1 polymer ?
#
loop_
_entity_poly.entity_id
_entity_poly.type
_entity_poly.pdbx_seq_one_letter_code
_entity_poly.pdbx_strand_id
1 'polypeptide(L)'
;MLLKAVRLRSVLMKRFGKFPLMFIFEYSNVSALIRSLSSLGGEHANDRATAQHHMWMEDAIAQHAAEIRTWSAPSLRPHSGGEVVYLTGATGSLGNAILEAFISDARIGLVYCAVHGGEERLKQSLRRRGYPATVGESTKLCVLPYNMSTPALGLSQDYEKLAAQVTIVLHNAWKMDFDTPSSTGTAFTALCT
;
A
#
# COMPACT_ATOMS: atom_id res chain seq x y z
N MET A 1 -6.93 7.79 15.40
CA MET A 1 -7.03 9.27 15.43
C MET A 1 -8.43 9.70 14.98
N LEU A 2 -9.08 8.89 14.14
CA LEU A 2 -10.49 8.89 13.75
C LEU A 2 -11.52 9.20 14.83
N LEU A 3 -11.48 8.56 16.01
CA LEU A 3 -12.48 8.80 17.06
C LEU A 3 -12.48 10.26 17.56
N LYS A 4 -11.31 10.89 17.64
CA LYS A 4 -11.19 12.31 18.01
C LYS A 4 -11.71 13.20 16.89
N ALA A 5 -11.42 12.86 15.63
CA ALA A 5 -11.95 13.58 14.46
C ALA A 5 -13.48 13.50 14.37
N VAL A 6 -14.08 12.32 14.60
CA VAL A 6 -15.55 12.14 14.63
C VAL A 6 -16.19 13.01 15.72
N ARG A 7 -15.60 13.04 16.92
CA ARG A 7 -16.07 13.92 18.02
C ARG A 7 -15.94 15.39 17.66
N LEU A 8 -14.78 15.79 17.13
CA LEU A 8 -14.54 17.17 16.68
C LEU A 8 -15.55 17.59 15.61
N ARG A 9 -15.79 16.75 14.60
CA ARG A 9 -16.81 16.96 13.56
C ARG A 9 -18.17 17.19 14.17
N SER A 10 -18.60 16.33 15.10
CA SER A 10 -19.90 16.44 15.74
C SER A 10 -20.07 17.78 16.48
N VAL A 11 -18.99 18.34 17.05
CA VAL A 11 -19.02 19.67 17.69
C VAL A 11 -19.05 20.78 16.64
N LEU A 12 -18.18 20.71 15.63
CA LEU A 12 -18.09 21.75 14.59
C LEU A 12 -19.35 21.83 13.73
N MET A 13 -20.02 20.69 13.47
CA MET A 13 -21.27 20.66 12.70
C MET A 13 -22.40 21.45 13.35
N LYS A 14 -22.38 21.64 14.68
CA LYS A 14 -23.37 22.47 15.38
C LYS A 14 -23.24 23.95 15.03
N ARG A 15 -22.04 24.40 14.64
CA ARG A 15 -21.73 25.81 14.37
C ARG A 15 -21.58 26.12 12.88
N PHE A 16 -21.00 25.20 12.11
CA PHE A 16 -20.61 25.42 10.71
C PHE A 16 -21.44 24.60 9.70
N GLY A 17 -22.44 23.85 10.16
CA GLY A 17 -23.27 23.02 9.28
C GLY A 17 -22.65 21.66 8.91
N LYS A 18 -23.28 20.93 8.00
CA LYS A 18 -22.84 19.57 7.62
C LYS A 18 -21.66 19.65 6.65
N PHE A 19 -20.57 18.94 6.96
CA PHE A 19 -19.43 18.76 6.07
C PHE A 19 -18.87 17.32 6.20
N PRO A 20 -18.15 16.77 5.21
CA PRO A 20 -17.63 15.40 5.25
C PRO A 20 -16.61 15.15 6.37
N LEU A 21 -16.48 13.91 6.86
CA LEU A 21 -15.46 13.59 7.87
C LEU A 21 -14.03 13.82 7.39
N MET A 22 -13.78 13.57 6.10
CA MET A 22 -12.48 13.79 5.47
C MET A 22 -12.01 15.24 5.53
N PHE A 23 -12.92 16.21 5.66
CA PHE A 23 -12.58 17.63 5.74
C PHE A 23 -11.67 17.97 6.93
N ILE A 24 -11.80 17.24 8.05
CA ILE A 24 -10.94 17.44 9.24
C ILE A 24 -9.51 16.97 8.97
N PHE A 25 -9.37 15.94 8.14
CA PHE A 25 -8.07 15.39 7.76
C PHE A 25 -7.42 16.21 6.65
N GLU A 26 -8.22 16.70 5.71
CA GLU A 26 -7.78 17.57 4.61
C GLU A 26 -7.22 18.91 5.13
N TYR A 27 -7.89 19.51 6.13
CA TYR A 27 -7.43 20.74 6.78
C TYR A 27 -6.91 20.44 8.19
N SER A 28 -5.77 19.77 8.25
CA SER A 28 -5.18 19.22 9.48
C SER A 28 -4.64 20.25 10.50
N ASN A 29 -4.65 21.54 10.17
CA ASN A 29 -4.31 22.62 11.10
C ASN A 29 -5.53 23.53 11.39
N VAL A 30 -5.62 24.01 12.64
CA VAL A 30 -6.77 24.79 13.14
C VAL A 30 -7.05 26.02 12.27
N SER A 31 -6.00 26.73 11.83
CA SER A 31 -6.14 27.94 11.01
C SER A 31 -6.71 27.64 9.62
N ALA A 32 -6.26 26.57 8.96
CA ALA A 32 -6.78 26.12 7.69
C ALA A 32 -8.20 25.58 7.82
N LEU A 33 -8.48 24.80 8.87
CA LEU A 33 -9.82 24.27 9.13
C LEU A 33 -10.83 25.40 9.36
N ILE A 34 -10.49 26.39 10.20
CA ILE A 34 -11.36 27.55 10.45
C ILE A 34 -11.54 28.38 9.18
N ARG A 35 -10.47 28.63 8.42
CA ARG A 35 -10.55 29.37 7.15
C ARG A 35 -11.51 28.68 6.18
N SER A 36 -11.35 27.38 5.98
CA SER A 36 -12.18 26.61 5.06
C SER A 36 -13.63 26.43 5.54
N LEU A 37 -13.86 26.27 6.85
CA LEU A 37 -15.21 26.24 7.44
C LEU A 37 -15.90 27.62 7.38
N SER A 38 -15.14 28.70 7.44
CA SER A 38 -15.67 30.06 7.30
C SER A 38 -15.94 30.42 5.85
N SER A 39 -15.17 29.87 4.91
CA SER A 39 -15.36 30.03 3.47
C SER A 39 -16.34 29.01 2.87
N LEU A 40 -16.84 28.02 3.62
CA LEU A 40 -17.91 27.12 3.14
C LEU A 40 -19.23 27.86 2.87
N GLY A 41 -19.32 29.15 3.22
CA GLY A 41 -20.33 30.09 2.73
C GLY A 41 -19.95 30.88 1.46
N GLY A 42 -18.82 30.58 0.79
CA GLY A 42 -18.32 31.28 -0.38
C GLY A 42 -17.45 30.40 -1.29
N GLU A 43 -17.97 30.07 -2.47
CA GLU A 43 -17.55 28.98 -3.37
C GLU A 43 -16.13 29.07 -3.97
N HIS A 44 -15.38 30.17 -3.82
CA HIS A 44 -14.22 30.44 -4.68
C HIS A 44 -12.86 29.87 -4.26
N ALA A 45 -12.67 29.42 -3.02
CA ALA A 45 -11.38 28.89 -2.56
C ALA A 45 -11.16 27.41 -2.92
N ASN A 46 -12.25 26.67 -3.13
CA ASN A 46 -12.22 25.23 -3.40
C ASN A 46 -11.72 24.94 -4.82
N ASP A 47 -12.17 25.72 -5.81
CA ASP A 47 -11.87 25.50 -7.23
C ASP A 47 -10.38 25.55 -7.58
N ARG A 48 -9.61 26.45 -6.95
CA ARG A 48 -8.16 26.54 -7.19
C ARG A 48 -7.38 25.35 -6.61
N ALA A 49 -7.77 24.88 -5.43
CA ALA A 49 -7.14 23.72 -4.82
C ALA A 49 -7.45 22.44 -5.61
N THR A 50 -8.70 22.30 -6.06
CA THR A 50 -9.12 21.19 -6.94
C THR A 50 -8.40 21.22 -8.28
N ALA A 51 -8.26 22.39 -8.92
CA ALA A 51 -7.53 22.53 -10.18
C ALA A 51 -6.05 22.15 -10.03
N GLN A 52 -5.39 22.61 -8.97
CA GLN A 52 -3.99 22.26 -8.70
C GLN A 52 -3.81 20.76 -8.45
N HIS A 53 -4.74 20.12 -7.72
CA HIS A 53 -4.71 18.67 -7.50
C HIS A 53 -4.92 17.91 -8.81
N HIS A 54 -5.84 18.35 -9.68
CA HIS A 54 -6.05 17.74 -10.99
C HIS A 54 -4.77 17.78 -11.81
N MET A 55 -4.14 18.96 -11.92
CA MET A 55 -2.90 19.12 -12.68
C MET A 55 -1.78 18.20 -12.18
N TRP A 56 -1.62 18.05 -10.86
CA TRP A 56 -0.62 17.14 -10.30
C TRP A 56 -0.90 15.67 -10.66
N MET A 57 -2.17 15.24 -10.64
CA MET A 57 -2.52 13.87 -11.04
C MET A 57 -2.18 13.61 -12.50
N GLU A 58 -2.53 14.53 -13.41
CA GLU A 58 -2.22 14.41 -14.84
C GLU A 58 -0.71 14.35 -15.09
N ASP A 59 0.06 15.20 -14.42
CA ASP A 59 1.52 15.22 -14.54
C ASP A 59 2.16 13.92 -14.02
N ALA A 60 1.72 13.43 -12.86
CA ALA A 60 2.17 12.16 -12.30
C ALA A 60 1.84 10.97 -13.22
N ILE A 61 0.62 10.95 -13.80
CA ILE A 61 0.22 9.93 -14.78
C ILE A 61 1.12 10.02 -16.02
N ALA A 62 1.34 11.21 -16.56
CA ALA A 62 2.16 11.41 -17.74
C ALA A 62 3.61 10.93 -17.52
N GLN A 63 4.21 11.28 -16.37
CA GLN A 63 5.56 10.86 -15.98
C GLN A 63 5.67 9.34 -15.89
N HIS A 64 4.80 8.68 -15.12
CA HIS A 64 4.85 7.23 -14.96
C HIS A 64 4.50 6.48 -16.24
N ALA A 65 3.55 6.98 -17.03
CA ALA A 65 3.22 6.39 -18.32
C ALA A 65 4.40 6.50 -19.30
N ALA A 66 5.16 7.59 -19.27
CA ALA A 66 6.37 7.74 -20.07
C ALA A 66 7.44 6.73 -19.66
N GLU A 67 7.65 6.55 -18.35
CA GLU A 67 8.58 5.56 -17.80
C GLU A 67 8.19 4.13 -18.20
N ILE A 68 6.92 3.73 -18.01
CA ILE A 68 6.43 2.38 -18.34
C ILE A 68 6.61 2.08 -19.83
N ARG A 69 6.43 3.07 -20.71
CA ARG A 69 6.67 2.91 -22.15
C ARG A 69 8.14 2.63 -22.50
N THR A 70 9.09 2.96 -21.62
CA THR A 70 10.51 2.62 -21.84
C THR A 70 10.84 1.17 -21.46
N TRP A 71 9.94 0.48 -20.75
CA TRP A 71 10.21 -0.88 -20.31
C TRP A 71 10.16 -1.86 -21.47
N SER A 72 11.19 -2.72 -21.52
CA SER A 72 11.24 -3.83 -22.48
C SER A 72 10.02 -4.74 -22.29
N ALA A 73 9.49 -5.25 -23.40
CA ALA A 73 8.43 -6.26 -23.33
C ALA A 73 8.90 -7.45 -22.47
N PRO A 74 8.04 -8.01 -21.60
CA PRO A 74 8.39 -9.16 -20.80
C PRO A 74 8.82 -10.30 -21.74
N SER A 75 9.98 -10.90 -21.48
CA SER A 75 10.32 -12.14 -22.17
C SER A 75 9.36 -13.23 -21.68
N LEU A 76 8.40 -13.62 -22.51
CA LEU A 76 7.51 -14.75 -22.25
C LEU A 76 8.33 -16.04 -22.35
N ARG A 77 9.12 -16.35 -21.31
CA ARG A 77 9.80 -17.63 -21.19
C ARG A 77 8.79 -18.61 -20.61
N PRO A 78 8.46 -19.72 -21.31
CA PRO A 78 7.70 -20.79 -20.70
C PRO A 78 8.47 -21.29 -19.47
N HIS A 79 7.95 -21.03 -18.27
CA HIS A 79 8.53 -21.56 -17.05
C HIS A 79 8.10 -23.03 -16.92
N SER A 80 9.03 -23.95 -17.19
CA SER A 80 8.80 -25.39 -17.08
C SER A 80 8.70 -25.89 -15.63
N GLY A 81 8.98 -25.03 -14.64
CA GLY A 81 9.09 -25.37 -13.21
C GLY A 81 7.96 -24.87 -12.30
N GLY A 82 6.85 -24.40 -12.85
CA GLY A 82 5.76 -23.76 -12.10
C GLY A 82 5.99 -22.26 -11.86
N GLU A 83 4.98 -21.61 -11.31
CA GLU A 83 4.98 -20.17 -11.04
C GLU A 83 5.75 -19.84 -9.76
N VAL A 84 6.47 -18.72 -9.80
CA VAL A 84 7.22 -18.16 -8.66
C VAL A 84 6.59 -16.84 -8.28
N VAL A 85 6.03 -16.77 -7.08
CA VAL A 85 5.25 -15.62 -6.61
C VAL A 85 6.09 -14.76 -5.67
N TYR A 86 6.10 -13.45 -5.90
CA TYR A 86 6.54 -12.47 -4.92
C TYR A 86 5.33 -11.82 -4.24
N LEU A 87 5.15 -12.08 -2.94
CA LEU A 87 4.02 -11.60 -2.15
C LEU A 87 4.47 -10.56 -1.12
N THR A 88 3.90 -9.34 -1.21
CA THR A 88 4.01 -8.33 -0.15
C THR A 88 2.76 -8.35 0.73
N GLY A 89 2.88 -7.91 1.99
CA GLY A 89 1.72 -7.81 2.89
C GLY A 89 1.25 -9.17 3.42
N ALA A 90 2.11 -10.20 3.37
CA ALA A 90 1.82 -11.55 3.80
C ALA A 90 1.40 -11.66 5.27
N THR A 91 1.75 -10.70 6.13
CA THR A 91 1.36 -10.66 7.56
C THR A 91 -0.04 -10.10 7.82
N GLY A 92 -0.67 -9.50 6.80
CA GLY A 92 -2.04 -9.01 6.85
C GLY A 92 -3.07 -10.13 6.79
N SER A 93 -4.34 -9.81 7.08
CA SER A 93 -5.41 -10.82 7.06
C SER A 93 -5.57 -11.46 5.68
N LEU A 94 -5.66 -10.63 4.63
CA LEU A 94 -5.74 -11.10 3.26
C LEU A 94 -4.44 -11.78 2.81
N GLY A 95 -3.29 -11.28 3.24
CA GLY A 95 -1.99 -11.86 2.93
C GLY A 95 -1.81 -13.28 3.46
N ASN A 96 -2.25 -13.57 4.70
CA ASN A 96 -2.22 -14.91 5.26
C ASN A 96 -3.12 -15.89 4.46
N ALA A 97 -4.33 -15.47 4.07
CA ALA A 97 -5.25 -16.30 3.29
C ALA A 97 -4.70 -16.62 1.89
N ILE A 98 -4.14 -15.61 1.22
CA ILE A 98 -3.51 -15.76 -0.09
C ILE A 98 -2.29 -16.68 0.00
N LEU A 99 -1.47 -16.53 1.03
CA LEU A 99 -0.32 -17.40 1.24
C LEU A 99 -0.75 -18.86 1.39
N GLU A 100 -1.75 -19.17 2.21
CA GLU A 100 -2.28 -20.54 2.36
C GLU A 100 -2.74 -21.12 1.00
N ALA A 101 -3.44 -20.31 0.20
CA ALA A 101 -3.88 -20.72 -1.12
C ALA A 101 -2.70 -21.05 -2.06
N PHE A 102 -1.66 -20.22 -2.07
CA PHE A 102 -0.47 -20.45 -2.90
C PHE A 102 0.35 -21.65 -2.45
N ILE A 103 0.49 -21.88 -1.14
CA ILE A 103 1.18 -23.07 -0.64
C ILE A 103 0.48 -24.35 -1.11
N SER A 104 -0.86 -24.33 -1.14
CA SER A 104 -1.69 -25.48 -1.53
C SER A 104 -1.78 -25.70 -3.04
N ASP A 105 -1.47 -24.70 -3.86
CA ASP A 105 -1.59 -24.77 -5.32
C ASP A 105 -0.38 -25.47 -5.97
N ALA A 106 -0.64 -26.55 -6.71
CA ALA A 106 0.39 -27.34 -7.39
C ALA A 106 1.10 -26.59 -8.53
N ARG A 107 0.49 -25.53 -9.07
CA ARG A 107 1.09 -24.68 -10.11
C ARG A 107 2.16 -23.75 -9.54
N ILE A 108 2.08 -23.45 -8.24
CA ILE A 108 3.05 -22.58 -7.56
C ILE A 108 4.22 -23.44 -7.07
N GLY A 109 5.41 -23.16 -7.60
CA GLY A 109 6.65 -23.80 -7.21
C GLY A 109 7.30 -23.14 -5.99
N LEU A 110 7.22 -21.81 -5.89
CA LEU A 110 7.89 -21.03 -4.84
C LEU A 110 7.13 -19.74 -4.52
N VAL A 111 7.11 -19.35 -3.25
CA VAL A 111 6.52 -18.10 -2.75
C VAL A 111 7.55 -17.33 -1.95
N TYR A 112 8.04 -16.23 -2.53
CA TYR A 112 8.83 -15.23 -1.84
C TYR A 112 7.91 -14.28 -1.05
N CYS A 113 7.89 -14.40 0.27
CA CYS A 113 7.15 -13.50 1.15
C CYS A 113 8.04 -12.36 1.62
N ALA A 114 7.73 -11.15 1.19
CA ALA A 114 8.42 -9.94 1.62
C ALA A 114 7.83 -9.46 2.94
N VAL A 115 8.56 -9.66 4.04
CA VAL A 115 8.06 -9.42 5.40
C VAL A 115 9.01 -8.53 6.19
N HIS A 116 8.50 -7.34 6.55
CA HIS A 116 9.18 -6.48 7.52
C HIS A 116 9.21 -7.17 8.89
N GLY A 117 10.38 -7.40 9.47
CA GLY A 117 10.53 -8.17 10.73
C GLY A 117 10.71 -9.68 10.54
N GLY A 118 10.81 -10.17 9.30
CA GLY A 118 11.26 -11.53 8.99
C GLY A 118 10.26 -12.66 9.26
N GLU A 119 10.77 -13.88 9.24
CA GLU A 119 9.99 -15.13 9.27
C GLU A 119 9.15 -15.31 10.53
N GLU A 120 9.71 -14.97 11.70
CA GLU A 120 9.00 -15.13 12.98
C GLU A 120 7.73 -14.28 13.01
N ARG A 121 7.77 -13.07 12.45
CA ARG A 121 6.58 -12.21 12.35
C ARG A 121 5.50 -12.84 11.46
N LEU A 122 5.89 -13.47 10.36
CA LEU A 122 4.96 -14.19 9.48
C LEU A 122 4.33 -15.37 10.22
N LYS A 123 5.13 -16.24 10.83
CA LYS A 123 4.65 -17.40 11.60
C LYS A 123 3.73 -16.98 12.74
N GLN A 124 4.08 -15.92 13.46
CA GLN A 124 3.23 -15.36 14.50
C GLN A 124 1.89 -14.87 13.93
N SER A 125 1.89 -14.19 12.77
CA SER A 125 0.67 -13.71 12.14
C SER A 125 -0.27 -14.85 11.70
N LEU A 126 0.29 -15.93 11.14
CA LEU A 126 -0.43 -17.14 10.74
C LEU A 126 -1.04 -17.83 11.96
N ARG A 127 -0.24 -18.06 13.01
CA ARG A 127 -0.71 -18.68 14.26
C ARG A 127 -1.82 -17.88 14.93
N ARG A 128 -1.65 -16.55 15.02
CA ARG A 128 -2.67 -15.66 15.62
C ARG A 128 -4.01 -15.73 14.91
N ARG A 129 -4.03 -16.10 13.63
CA ARG A 129 -5.24 -16.21 12.80
C ARG A 129 -5.73 -17.63 12.59
N GLY A 130 -5.10 -18.62 13.25
CA GLY A 130 -5.53 -20.01 13.22
C GLY A 130 -5.12 -20.80 11.97
N TYR A 131 -4.15 -20.32 11.20
CA TYR A 131 -3.62 -21.08 10.07
C TYR A 131 -2.72 -22.23 10.56
N PRO A 132 -2.70 -23.38 9.85
CA PRO A 132 -1.82 -24.50 10.18
C PRO A 132 -0.34 -24.11 10.14
N ALA A 133 0.46 -24.70 11.03
CA ALA A 133 1.92 -24.50 11.06
C ALA A 133 2.59 -24.89 9.73
N THR A 134 2.02 -25.88 9.03
CA THR A 134 2.49 -26.36 7.72
C THR A 134 2.55 -25.28 6.65
N VAL A 135 1.72 -24.22 6.75
CA VAL A 135 1.79 -23.07 5.83
C VAL A 135 3.10 -22.30 6.02
N GLY A 136 3.48 -22.05 7.28
CA GLY A 136 4.70 -21.33 7.64
C GLY A 136 5.98 -22.18 7.60
N GLU A 137 5.84 -23.50 7.47
CA GLU A 137 6.94 -24.48 7.40
C GLU A 137 7.05 -25.14 6.02
N SER A 138 6.24 -24.70 5.05
CA SER A 138 6.24 -25.26 3.71
C SER A 138 7.57 -25.07 2.99
N THR A 139 8.02 -26.10 2.27
CA THR A 139 9.21 -26.02 1.42
C THR A 139 9.05 -25.05 0.24
N LYS A 140 7.82 -24.67 -0.10
CA LYS A 140 7.54 -23.63 -1.11
C LYS A 140 7.69 -22.21 -0.56
N LEU A 141 7.85 -22.02 0.75
CA LEU A 141 7.91 -20.69 1.36
C LEU A 141 9.36 -20.23 1.53
N CYS A 142 9.66 -19.02 1.03
CA CYS A 142 10.90 -18.32 1.31
C CYS A 142 10.56 -16.92 1.85
N VAL A 143 10.97 -16.61 3.08
CA VAL A 143 10.75 -15.28 3.67
C VAL A 143 11.96 -14.40 3.43
N LEU A 144 11.72 -13.23 2.86
CA LEU A 144 12.75 -12.24 2.56
C LEU A 144 12.56 -10.97 3.40
N PRO A 145 13.65 -10.28 3.77
CA PRO A 145 13.55 -8.94 4.32
C PRO A 145 12.92 -8.02 3.27
N TYR A 146 12.19 -7.01 3.74
CA TYR A 146 11.43 -6.12 2.88
C TYR A 146 11.57 -4.69 3.35
N ASN A 147 12.09 -3.84 2.46
CA ASN A 147 12.13 -2.41 2.63
C ASN A 147 12.00 -1.70 1.27
N MET A 148 10.81 -1.21 0.95
CA MET A 148 10.58 -0.43 -0.27
C MET A 148 11.23 0.96 -0.26
N SER A 149 11.64 1.46 0.91
CA SER A 149 12.33 2.75 1.01
C SER A 149 13.80 2.68 0.61
N THR A 150 14.32 1.47 0.35
CA THR A 150 15.70 1.26 -0.07
C THR A 150 15.76 0.71 -1.50
N PRO A 151 16.81 1.06 -2.28
CA PRO A 151 17.05 0.45 -3.58
C PRO A 151 17.00 -1.08 -3.53
N ALA A 152 16.59 -1.70 -4.63
CA ALA A 152 16.47 -3.16 -4.75
C ALA A 152 15.61 -3.80 -3.64
N LEU A 153 14.62 -3.07 -3.11
CA LEU A 153 13.71 -3.52 -2.04
C LEU A 153 14.41 -3.89 -0.71
N GLY A 154 15.66 -3.44 -0.54
CA GLY A 154 16.52 -3.82 0.58
C GLY A 154 17.21 -5.17 0.39
N LEU A 155 17.16 -5.73 -0.82
CA LEU A 155 17.81 -6.98 -1.21
C LEU A 155 19.08 -6.64 -2.02
N SER A 156 20.26 -6.90 -1.47
CA SER A 156 21.51 -6.62 -2.20
C SER A 156 21.88 -7.73 -3.18
N GLN A 157 21.98 -8.99 -2.72
CA GLN A 157 22.37 -10.13 -3.55
C GLN A 157 21.18 -10.91 -4.12
N ASP A 158 20.04 -10.90 -3.43
CA ASP A 158 18.87 -11.70 -3.83
C ASP A 158 18.02 -11.02 -4.92
N TYR A 159 18.20 -9.72 -5.15
CA TYR A 159 17.35 -8.96 -6.05
C TYR A 159 17.44 -9.44 -7.51
N GLU A 160 18.65 -9.63 -8.04
CA GLU A 160 18.83 -10.09 -9.42
C GLU A 160 18.26 -11.49 -9.64
N LYS A 161 18.48 -12.39 -8.68
CA LYS A 161 17.91 -13.73 -8.69
C LYS A 161 16.39 -13.69 -8.68
N LEU A 162 15.82 -12.88 -7.80
CA LEU A 162 14.37 -12.72 -7.67
C LEU A 162 13.77 -12.12 -8.93
N ALA A 163 14.37 -11.06 -9.47
CA ALA A 163 13.95 -10.43 -10.72
C ALA A 163 14.01 -11.38 -11.93
N ALA A 164 14.93 -12.35 -11.93
CA ALA A 164 15.04 -13.35 -12.99
C ALA A 164 14.05 -14.52 -12.85
N GLN A 165 13.61 -14.84 -11.64
CA GLN A 165 12.78 -16.04 -11.36
C GLN A 165 11.31 -15.74 -11.15
N VAL A 166 10.96 -14.58 -10.58
CA VAL A 166 9.58 -14.23 -10.25
C VAL A 166 8.75 -14.09 -11.51
N THR A 167 7.66 -14.85 -11.56
CA THR A 167 6.70 -14.82 -12.66
C THR A 167 5.47 -13.99 -12.32
N ILE A 168 5.12 -13.92 -11.02
CA ILE A 168 3.95 -13.19 -10.53
C ILE A 168 4.35 -12.30 -9.36
N VAL A 169 4.08 -11.00 -9.47
CA VAL A 169 4.18 -10.06 -8.36
C VAL A 169 2.78 -9.76 -7.84
N LEU A 170 2.52 -10.13 -6.57
CA LEU A 170 1.30 -9.79 -5.88
C LEU A 170 1.60 -8.79 -4.75
N HIS A 171 1.29 -7.53 -5.01
CA HIS A 171 1.51 -6.46 -4.06
C HIS A 171 0.25 -6.19 -3.22
N ASN A 172 0.20 -6.74 -2.00
CA ASN A 172 -0.91 -6.57 -1.05
C ASN A 172 -0.49 -5.78 0.22
N ALA A 173 0.77 -5.33 0.29
CA ALA A 173 1.22 -4.44 1.35
C ALA A 173 0.64 -3.05 1.17
N TRP A 174 -0.55 -2.81 1.71
CA TRP A 174 -1.13 -1.48 1.79
C TRP A 174 -1.20 -1.00 3.24
N LYS A 175 -0.73 0.23 3.46
CA LYS A 175 -0.94 0.95 4.71
C LYS A 175 -2.35 1.52 4.73
N MET A 176 -3.26 0.80 5.39
CA MET A 176 -4.65 1.22 5.59
C MET A 176 -4.76 2.28 6.71
N ASP A 177 -4.01 3.37 6.60
CA ASP A 177 -4.14 4.53 7.48
C ASP A 177 -4.89 5.63 6.74
N PHE A 178 -6.22 5.63 6.87
CA PHE A 178 -7.10 6.68 6.30
C PHE A 178 -7.02 8.02 7.05
N ASP A 179 -6.28 8.08 8.17
CA ASP A 179 -6.22 9.22 9.09
C ASP A 179 -5.13 10.25 8.70
N THR A 180 -4.32 10.02 7.66
CA THR A 180 -3.23 10.94 7.26
C THR A 180 -3.69 12.00 6.25
N PRO A 181 -3.45 13.30 6.54
CA PRO A 181 -3.71 14.39 5.59
C PRO A 181 -2.94 14.18 4.28
N SER A 182 -3.62 14.25 3.14
CA SER A 182 -3.03 14.14 1.80
C SER A 182 -2.29 15.41 1.33
N SER A 183 -1.96 16.33 2.25
CA SER A 183 -1.57 17.71 1.90
C SER A 183 -0.15 17.89 1.35
N THR A 184 0.54 16.82 0.96
CA THR A 184 1.83 16.90 0.28
C THR A 184 1.98 15.65 -0.57
N GLY A 185 2.63 15.73 -1.75
CA GLY A 185 2.84 14.62 -2.71
C GLY A 185 3.55 13.37 -2.18
N THR A 186 3.61 13.19 -0.87
CA THR A 186 4.11 12.07 -0.09
C THR A 186 3.15 10.87 -0.05
N ALA A 187 1.94 10.97 -0.62
CA ALA A 187 0.97 9.86 -0.61
C ALA A 187 1.53 8.59 -1.26
N PHE A 188 2.38 8.71 -2.30
CA PHE A 188 3.05 7.57 -2.90
C PHE A 188 4.19 7.02 -2.03
N THR A 189 4.88 7.88 -1.27
CA THR A 189 5.92 7.47 -0.32
C THR A 189 5.34 6.77 0.92
N ALA A 190 4.12 7.13 1.33
CA ALA A 190 3.39 6.52 2.44
C ALA A 190 2.77 5.15 2.11
N LEU A 191 2.62 4.81 0.82
CA LEU A 191 2.23 3.46 0.39
C LEU A 191 3.36 2.43 0.60
N CYS A 192 4.60 2.90 0.79
CA CYS A 192 5.82 2.10 0.73
C CYS A 192 6.73 2.17 1.99
N THR A 193 6.22 2.72 3.11
CA THR A 193 6.90 2.78 4.41
C THR A 193 6.19 2.00 5.51
#